data_AF-A0A6V7HXV3-F1
#
_entry.id   AF-A0A6V7HXV3-F1
#
_cell.length_a   1.000
_cell.length_b   1.000
_cell.length_c   1.000
_cell.angle_alpha   90.00
_cell.angle_beta   90.00
_cell.angle_gamma   90.00
#
_symmetry.space_group_name_H-M   'P 1'
#
loop_
_entity.id
_entity.type
_entity.pdbx_description
1 polymer ?
#
loop_
_entity_poly.entity_id
_entity_poly.type
_entity_poly.pdbx_seq_one_letter_code
_entity_poly.pdbx_strand_id
1 'polypeptide(L)'
;FADDIELMTGTRPGLYWLICWKYLSPLAMLSILVASFIEIVTDGTGYDAWVPSRGVTERHEWPPWAMILIAVLILASVLWIPGVAIARYFGILIIDDNEKAWFPSEDLKEFHGIVPHEVTTAETLLFCIRSDGSEGFCCPTGGPNDDDDEDLT
;
A
#
# COMPACT_ATOMS: atom_id res chain seq x y z
N PHE A 1 9.37 -7.92 4.15
CA PHE A 1 8.28 -7.98 5.15
C PHE A 1 8.07 -9.37 5.75
N ALA A 2 7.91 -10.42 4.94
CA ALA A 2 7.74 -11.78 5.49
C ALA A 2 8.96 -12.21 6.35
N ASP A 3 10.17 -11.91 5.87
CA ASP A 3 11.42 -12.21 6.56
C ASP A 3 11.58 -11.37 7.86
N ASP A 4 11.07 -10.14 7.86
CA ASP A 4 11.06 -9.30 9.07
C ASP A 4 10.16 -9.91 10.15
N ILE A 5 9.01 -10.48 9.77
CA ILE A 5 8.12 -11.19 10.72
C ILE A 5 8.75 -12.48 11.22
N GLU A 6 9.43 -13.23 10.35
CA GLU A 6 10.16 -14.42 10.75
C GLU A 6 11.28 -14.08 11.74
N LEU A 7 11.99 -12.99 11.51
CA LEU A 7 13.03 -12.49 12.40
C LEU A 7 12.51 -12.08 13.79
N MET A 8 11.29 -11.52 13.84
CA MET A 8 10.67 -11.07 15.08
C MET A 8 9.96 -12.18 15.87
N THR A 9 9.41 -13.18 15.18
CA THR A 9 8.55 -14.20 15.79
C THR A 9 9.14 -15.61 15.76
N GLY A 10 10.23 -15.83 15.02
CA GLY A 10 10.82 -17.15 14.77
C GLY A 10 10.00 -18.04 13.85
N THR A 11 8.90 -17.56 13.29
CA THR A 11 8.03 -18.33 12.39
C THR A 11 7.62 -17.50 11.18
N ARG A 12 7.77 -18.07 9.98
CA ARG A 12 7.38 -17.39 8.75
C ARG A 12 5.86 -17.39 8.55
N PRO A 13 5.25 -16.26 8.15
CA PRO A 13 3.83 -16.23 7.80
C PRO A 13 3.52 -17.22 6.67
N GLY A 14 2.47 -18.03 6.84
CA GLY A 14 2.05 -18.97 5.80
C GLY A 14 1.51 -18.28 4.54
N LEU A 15 1.43 -19.04 3.43
CA LEU A 15 1.00 -18.55 2.10
C LEU A 15 -0.34 -17.80 2.13
N TYR A 16 -1.29 -18.22 2.98
CA TYR A 16 -2.58 -17.54 3.13
C TYR A 16 -2.40 -16.04 3.45
N TRP A 17 -1.53 -15.71 4.41
CA TRP A 17 -1.31 -14.32 4.84
C TRP A 17 -0.65 -13.49 3.73
N LEU A 18 0.32 -14.07 3.03
CA LEU A 18 1.01 -13.40 1.92
C LEU A 18 0.05 -13.09 0.76
N ILE A 19 -0.85 -14.02 0.40
CA ILE A 19 -1.90 -13.80 -0.61
C ILE A 19 -2.87 -12.71 -0.15
N CYS A 20 -3.28 -12.75 1.11
CA CYS A 20 -4.18 -11.75 1.67
C CYS A 20 -3.59 -10.33 1.57
N TRP A 21 -2.31 -10.16 1.90
CA TRP A 21 -1.63 -8.86 1.86
C TRP A 21 -1.33 -8.38 0.45
N LYS A 22 -0.81 -9.25 -0.43
CA LYS A 22 -0.42 -8.85 -1.80
C LYS A 22 -1.62 -8.64 -2.72
N TYR A 23 -2.67 -9.46 -2.62
CA TYR A 23 -3.74 -9.49 -3.62
C TYR A 23 -5.11 -9.20 -3.04
N LEU A 24 -5.52 -9.94 -2.00
CA LEU A 24 -6.92 -9.87 -1.55
C LEU A 24 -7.28 -8.50 -0.97
N SER A 25 -6.44 -7.95 -0.10
CA SER A 25 -6.69 -6.66 0.53
C SER A 25 -6.66 -5.51 -0.48
N PRO A 26 -5.64 -5.37 -1.36
CA PRO A 26 -5.66 -4.34 -2.39
C PRO A 26 -6.84 -4.47 -3.35
N LEU A 27 -7.20 -5.69 -3.77
CA LEU A 27 -8.33 -5.92 -4.68
C LEU A 27 -9.67 -5.59 -4.03
N ALA A 28 -9.88 -5.95 -2.75
CA ALA A 28 -11.09 -5.62 -2.01
C ALA A 28 -11.22 -4.10 -1.78
N MET A 29 -10.12 -3.43 -1.45
CA MET A 29 -10.13 -1.96 -1.29
C MET A 29 -10.41 -1.27 -2.61
N LEU A 30 -9.80 -1.74 -3.71
CA LEU A 30 -10.05 -1.20 -5.05
C LEU A 30 -11.49 -1.46 -5.51
N SER A 31 -12.05 -2.64 -5.24
CA SER A 31 -13.41 -2.98 -5.67
C SER A 31 -14.47 -2.11 -4.98
N ILE A 32 -14.33 -1.88 -3.67
CA ILE A 32 -15.24 -1.00 -2.92
C ILE A 32 -15.10 0.44 -3.42
N LEU A 33 -13.86 0.91 -3.64
CA LEU A 33 -13.63 2.25 -4.18
C LEU A 33 -14.28 2.45 -5.56
N VAL A 34 -14.11 1.48 -6.47
CA VAL A 34 -14.74 1.51 -7.80
C VAL A 34 -16.25 1.47 -7.70
N ALA A 35 -16.81 0.62 -6.83
CA ALA A 35 -18.25 0.57 -6.60
C ALA A 35 -18.79 1.92 -6.09
N SER A 36 -18.09 2.57 -5.15
CA SER A 36 -18.45 3.91 -4.68
C SER A 36 -18.42 4.95 -5.80
N PHE A 37 -17.43 4.90 -6.70
CA PHE A 37 -17.43 5.80 -7.86
C PHE A 37 -18.59 5.54 -8.82
N ILE A 38 -18.94 4.27 -9.06
CA ILE A 38 -20.09 3.91 -9.90
C ILE A 38 -21.37 4.47 -9.29
N GLU A 39 -21.61 4.25 -7.99
CA GLU A 39 -22.79 4.75 -7.27
C GLU A 39 -22.91 6.28 -7.36
N ILE A 40 -21.81 7.00 -7.17
CA ILE A 40 -21.78 8.47 -7.29
C ILE A 40 -22.15 8.92 -8.71
N VAL A 41 -21.69 8.20 -9.74
CA VAL A 41 -21.96 8.54 -11.15
C VAL A 41 -23.41 8.19 -11.55
N THR A 42 -23.98 7.10 -11.03
CA THR A 42 -25.33 6.65 -11.40
C THR A 42 -26.43 7.33 -10.62
N ASP A 43 -26.30 7.41 -9.29
CA ASP A 43 -27.37 7.86 -8.39
C ASP A 43 -27.21 9.32 -7.94
N GLY A 44 -26.07 9.94 -8.32
CA GLY A 44 -25.72 11.31 -7.99
C GLY A 44 -25.51 11.55 -6.50
N THR A 45 -25.10 12.77 -6.17
CA THR A 45 -24.86 13.17 -4.78
C THR A 45 -26.07 13.89 -4.21
N GLY A 46 -26.80 13.25 -3.30
CA GLY A 46 -27.97 13.84 -2.64
C GLY A 46 -28.17 13.31 -1.23
N TYR A 47 -29.13 13.89 -0.52
CA TYR A 47 -29.54 13.48 0.82
C TYR A 47 -31.05 13.39 0.91
N ASP A 48 -31.52 12.46 1.72
CA ASP A 48 -32.94 12.26 1.94
C ASP A 48 -33.43 13.22 3.02
N ALA A 49 -34.38 14.09 2.67
CA ALA A 49 -34.97 15.05 3.60
C ALA A 49 -36.45 14.72 3.86
N TRP A 50 -36.84 14.74 5.12
CA TRP A 50 -38.25 14.61 5.51
C TRP A 50 -38.98 15.92 5.24
N VAL A 51 -40.05 15.87 4.45
CA VAL A 51 -40.88 17.04 4.13
C VAL A 51 -42.21 16.95 4.90
N PRO A 52 -42.40 17.69 6.02
CA PRO A 52 -43.57 17.53 6.87
C PRO A 52 -44.91 17.83 6.18
N SER A 53 -44.90 18.69 5.15
CA SER A 53 -46.10 19.07 4.41
C SER A 53 -46.65 17.97 3.51
N ARG A 54 -45.81 17.03 3.06
CA ARG A 54 -46.21 15.90 2.22
C ARG A 54 -46.19 14.56 2.96
N GLY A 55 -45.59 14.52 4.15
CA GLY A 55 -45.47 13.31 4.95
C GLY A 55 -44.63 12.22 4.28
N VAL A 56 -43.68 12.62 3.44
CA VAL A 56 -42.79 11.72 2.69
C VAL A 56 -41.35 12.23 2.73
N THR A 57 -40.41 11.30 2.55
CA THR A 57 -38.98 11.59 2.40
C THR A 57 -38.67 11.82 0.92
N GLU A 58 -38.09 12.96 0.58
CA GLU A 58 -37.69 13.31 -0.79
C GLU A 58 -36.17 13.47 -0.86
N ARG A 59 -35.57 13.03 -1.97
CA ARG A 59 -34.13 13.18 -2.21
C ARG A 59 -33.83 14.58 -2.71
N HIS A 60 -32.99 15.30 -1.98
CA HIS A 60 -32.53 16.64 -2.32
C HIS A 60 -31.06 16.62 -2.70
N GLU A 61 -30.69 17.48 -3.65
CA GLU A 61 -29.30 17.66 -4.05
C GLU A 61 -28.54 18.53 -3.04
N TRP A 62 -27.25 18.25 -2.89
CA TRP A 62 -26.39 19.06 -2.03
C TRP A 62 -26.15 20.46 -2.64
N PRO A 63 -26.19 21.53 -1.84
CA PRO A 63 -25.83 22.85 -2.33
C PRO A 63 -24.34 22.89 -2.71
N PRO A 64 -23.94 23.72 -3.70
CA PRO A 64 -22.57 23.71 -4.22
C PRO A 64 -21.47 23.96 -3.18
N TRP A 65 -21.73 24.80 -2.16
CA TRP A 65 -20.74 25.08 -1.11
C TRP A 65 -20.42 23.84 -0.25
N ALA A 66 -21.39 22.94 -0.06
CA ALA A 66 -21.19 21.71 0.70
C ALA A 66 -20.34 20.72 -0.12
N MET A 67 -20.57 20.65 -1.43
CA MET A 67 -19.75 19.83 -2.33
C MET A 67 -18.28 20.27 -2.37
N ILE A 68 -18.03 21.58 -2.39
CA ILE A 68 -16.67 22.13 -2.30
C ILE A 68 -16.02 21.73 -0.97
N LEU A 69 -16.74 21.84 0.14
CA LEU A 69 -16.23 21.45 1.45
C LEU A 69 -15.83 19.97 1.49
N ILE A 70 -16.69 19.07 1.00
CA ILE A 70 -16.40 17.63 0.92
C ILE A 70 -15.15 17.37 0.07
N ALA A 71 -15.04 18.00 -1.09
CA ALA A 71 -13.87 17.85 -1.96
C ALA A 71 -12.58 18.32 -1.27
N VAL A 72 -12.61 19.46 -0.58
CA VAL A 72 -11.45 19.96 0.18
C VAL A 72 -11.05 19.00 1.29
N LEU A 73 -12.00 18.41 2.01
CA LEU A 73 -11.69 17.44 3.07
C LEU A 73 -11.04 16.16 2.54
N ILE A 74 -11.57 15.61 1.44
CA ILE A 74 -11.00 14.41 0.80
C ILE A 74 -9.60 14.72 0.28
N LEU A 75 -9.43 15.83 -0.44
CA LEU A 75 -8.14 16.23 -1.00
C LEU A 75 -7.11 16.53 0.09
N ALA A 76 -7.48 17.22 1.16
CA ALA A 76 -6.56 17.52 2.27
C ALA A 76 -5.99 16.25 2.91
N SER A 77 -6.79 15.19 3.01
CA SER A 77 -6.35 13.88 3.53
C SER A 77 -5.45 13.14 2.54
N VAL A 78 -5.89 13.00 1.28
CA VAL A 78 -5.23 12.13 0.31
C VAL A 78 -3.99 12.78 -0.32
N LEU A 79 -3.98 14.11 -0.49
CA LEU A 79 -2.94 14.82 -1.25
C LEU A 79 -1.59 14.89 -0.53
N TRP A 80 -1.55 14.64 0.79
CA TRP A 80 -0.29 14.65 1.54
C TRP A 80 0.68 13.57 1.05
N ILE A 81 0.19 12.37 0.75
CA ILE A 81 1.00 11.23 0.28
C ILE A 81 1.74 11.56 -1.04
N PRO A 82 1.04 11.93 -2.15
CA PRO A 82 1.72 12.31 -3.38
C PRO A 82 2.45 13.65 -3.24
N GLY A 83 1.96 14.59 -2.42
CA GLY A 83 2.61 15.88 -2.18
C GLY A 83 4.01 15.74 -1.61
N VAL A 84 4.19 14.91 -0.57
CA VAL A 84 5.51 14.63 0.02
C VAL A 84 6.39 13.86 -0.97
N ALA A 85 5.84 12.91 -1.72
CA ALA A 85 6.59 12.17 -2.73
C ALA A 85 7.13 13.09 -3.84
N ILE A 86 6.32 14.02 -4.35
CA ILE A 86 6.72 15.01 -5.35
C ILE A 86 7.74 15.99 -4.77
N ALA A 87 7.55 16.46 -3.54
CA ALA A 87 8.51 17.34 -2.87
C ALA A 87 9.89 16.67 -2.75
N ARG A 88 9.93 15.40 -2.32
CA ARG A 88 11.16 14.59 -2.29
C ARG A 88 11.77 14.42 -3.68
N TYR A 89 10.96 14.20 -4.71
CA TYR A 89 11.43 14.10 -6.10
C TYR A 89 12.14 15.37 -6.58
N PHE A 90 11.68 16.55 -6.17
CA PHE A 90 12.32 17.84 -6.46
C PHE A 90 13.45 18.22 -5.47
N GLY A 91 13.85 17.31 -4.57
CA GLY A 91 14.93 17.54 -3.61
C GLY A 91 14.54 18.41 -2.40
N ILE A 92 13.24 18.63 -2.16
CA ILE A 92 12.74 19.34 -0.98
C ILE A 92 12.53 18.32 0.14
N LEU A 93 13.49 18.22 1.05
CA LEU A 93 13.40 17.37 2.24
C LEU A 93 12.57 18.08 3.33
N ILE A 94 11.29 17.72 3.42
CA ILE A 94 10.35 18.23 4.45
C ILE A 94 10.57 17.54 5.80
N ILE A 95 11.00 16.28 5.78
CA ILE A 95 11.26 15.43 6.95
C ILE A 95 12.66 14.87 6.77
N ASP A 96 13.52 15.12 7.76
CA ASP A 96 14.87 14.54 7.81
C ASP A 96 14.76 13.01 7.84
N ASP A 97 15.53 12.35 6.99
CA ASP A 97 15.64 10.91 7.04
C ASP A 97 16.45 10.55 8.29
N ASN A 98 15.75 10.14 9.35
CA ASN A 98 16.41 9.67 10.57
C ASN A 98 17.29 8.46 10.22
N GLU A 99 18.50 8.44 10.77
CA GLU A 99 19.38 7.29 10.63
C GLU A 99 18.65 6.03 11.12
N LYS A 100 18.79 4.92 10.38
CA LYS A 100 18.16 3.66 10.75
C LYS A 100 18.66 3.29 12.14
N ALA A 101 17.74 3.15 13.09
CA ALA A 101 18.09 2.71 14.43
C ALA A 101 18.82 1.36 14.36
N TRP A 102 19.87 1.22 15.17
CA TRP A 102 20.56 -0.07 15.30
C TRP A 102 19.55 -1.15 15.69
N PHE A 103 19.54 -2.25 14.94
CA PHE A 103 18.62 -3.36 15.14
C PHE A 103 19.43 -4.67 15.19
N PRO A 104 19.31 -5.49 16.26
CA PRO A 104 20.11 -6.71 16.46
C PRO A 104 19.62 -7.87 15.58
N SER A 105 19.66 -7.71 14.26
CA SER A 105 19.17 -8.74 13.33
C SER A 105 20.00 -10.02 13.35
N GLU A 106 21.30 -9.94 13.63
CA GLU A 106 22.18 -11.12 13.66
C GLU A 106 21.92 -11.97 14.90
N ASP A 107 21.85 -11.34 16.08
CA ASP A 107 21.54 -12.02 17.34
C ASP A 107 20.18 -12.72 17.29
N LEU A 108 19.17 -12.10 16.66
CA LEU A 108 17.84 -12.69 16.49
C LEU A 108 17.87 -13.89 15.55
N LYS A 109 18.64 -13.84 14.46
CA LYS A 109 18.82 -14.97 13.55
C LYS A 109 19.49 -16.14 14.26
N GLU A 110 20.49 -15.88 15.10
CA GLU A 110 21.15 -16.90 15.90
C GLU A 110 20.21 -17.49 16.95
N PHE A 111 19.49 -16.65 17.71
CA PHE A 111 18.56 -17.08 18.74
C PHE A 111 17.44 -17.97 18.19
N HIS A 112 16.88 -17.58 17.04
CA HIS A 112 15.83 -18.33 16.36
C HIS A 112 16.37 -19.45 15.44
N GLY A 113 17.69 -19.54 15.24
CA GLY A 113 18.32 -20.51 14.34
C GLY A 113 17.85 -20.40 12.89
N ILE A 114 17.56 -19.18 12.42
CA ILE A 114 16.98 -18.93 11.10
C ILE A 114 18.06 -19.09 10.02
N VAL A 115 17.91 -20.12 9.18
CA VAL A 115 18.74 -20.35 7.99
C VAL A 115 18.17 -19.51 6.83
N PRO A 116 19.00 -18.86 5.99
CA PRO A 116 18.50 -18.17 4.80
C PRO A 116 17.65 -19.11 3.95
N HIS A 117 16.39 -18.71 3.75
CA HIS A 117 15.39 -19.53 3.08
C HIS A 117 15.60 -19.50 1.55
N GLU A 118 15.64 -20.68 0.91
CA GLU A 118 15.59 -20.77 -0.54
C GLU A 118 14.16 -20.57 -1.04
N VAL A 119 13.97 -19.59 -1.93
CA VAL A 119 12.65 -19.26 -2.47
C VAL A 119 12.02 -20.47 -3.17
N THR A 120 10.80 -20.82 -2.77
CA THR A 120 10.09 -21.93 -3.38
C THR A 120 9.55 -21.51 -4.75
N THR A 121 9.47 -22.42 -5.74
CA THR A 121 8.96 -22.11 -7.09
C THR A 121 7.57 -21.49 -7.10
N ALA A 122 6.71 -21.88 -6.14
CA ALA A 122 5.40 -21.28 -5.95
C ALA A 122 5.50 -19.80 -5.52
N GLU A 123 6.49 -19.41 -4.72
CA GLU A 123 6.68 -18.03 -4.28
C GLU A 123 7.24 -17.15 -5.40
N THR A 124 8.16 -17.69 -6.19
CA THR A 124 8.65 -17.02 -7.40
C THR A 124 7.52 -16.76 -8.39
N LEU A 125 6.65 -17.74 -8.62
CA LEU A 125 5.56 -17.61 -9.60
C LEU A 125 4.39 -16.77 -9.07
N LEU A 126 4.03 -16.92 -7.80
CA LEU A 126 2.84 -16.28 -7.21
C LEU A 126 3.13 -14.89 -6.66
N PHE A 127 4.35 -14.59 -6.21
CA PHE A 127 4.69 -13.30 -5.59
C PHE A 127 5.76 -12.50 -6.36
N CYS A 128 6.32 -13.08 -7.44
CA CYS A 128 7.41 -12.51 -8.23
C CYS A 128 8.66 -12.17 -7.39
N ILE A 129 8.95 -13.00 -6.39
CA ILE A 129 10.15 -12.90 -5.57
C ILE A 129 11.33 -13.46 -6.39
N ARG A 130 12.36 -12.65 -6.65
CA ARG A 130 13.62 -13.12 -7.27
C ARG A 130 14.42 -13.94 -6.26
N SER A 131 15.31 -14.79 -6.76
CA SER A 131 16.27 -15.56 -5.94
C SER A 131 17.20 -14.70 -5.09
N ASP A 132 17.32 -13.41 -5.41
CA ASP A 132 18.10 -12.39 -4.71
C ASP A 132 17.32 -11.73 -3.55
N GLY A 133 16.10 -12.20 -3.25
CA GLY A 133 15.24 -11.63 -2.21
C GLY A 133 14.59 -10.28 -2.58
N SER A 134 14.96 -9.66 -3.70
CA SER A 134 14.28 -8.46 -4.21
C SER A 134 12.87 -8.79 -4.72
N GLU A 135 11.84 -8.11 -4.21
CA GLU A 135 10.47 -8.20 -4.73
C GLU A 135 10.34 -7.35 -6.00
N GLY A 136 10.09 -7.97 -7.15
CA GLY A 136 9.86 -7.26 -8.42
C GLY A 136 8.39 -6.91 -8.65
N PHE A 137 8.12 -6.02 -9.61
CA PHE A 137 6.81 -5.96 -10.26
C PHE A 137 6.60 -7.26 -11.06
N CYS A 138 5.35 -7.72 -11.22
CA CYS A 138 5.04 -8.89 -12.07
C CYS A 138 5.36 -8.66 -13.57
N CYS A 139 5.80 -7.45 -13.94
CA CYS A 139 6.35 -7.14 -15.25
C CYS A 139 7.87 -7.36 -15.23
N PRO A 140 8.47 -7.95 -16.27
CA PRO A 140 9.91 -8.13 -16.34
C PRO A 140 10.59 -6.75 -16.45
N THR A 141 10.97 -6.16 -15.33
CA THR A 141 12.02 -5.14 -15.30
C THR A 141 13.33 -5.86 -15.60
N GLY A 142 14.06 -5.35 -16.60
CA GLY A 142 15.35 -5.88 -17.02
C GLY A 142 16.26 -6.13 -15.83
N GLY A 143 17.05 -7.20 -15.91
CA GLY A 143 17.96 -7.63 -14.85
C GLY A 143 18.95 -6.53 -14.43
N PRO A 144 19.63 -6.72 -13.29
CA PRO A 144 20.68 -5.81 -12.85
C PRO A 144 21.75 -5.77 -13.95
N ASN A 145 22.25 -4.58 -14.27
CA ASN A 145 23.59 -4.51 -14.84
C ASN A 145 24.55 -4.95 -13.72
N ASP A 146 25.34 -5.98 -14.01
CA ASP A 146 26.45 -6.45 -13.16
C ASP A 146 27.58 -5.41 -13.15
N ASP A 147 27.36 -4.25 -12.51
CA ASP A 147 28.36 -3.16 -12.45
C ASP A 147 29.02 -2.99 -11.06
N ASP A 148 28.77 -3.88 -10.08
CA ASP A 148 29.36 -3.75 -8.72
C ASP A 148 30.54 -4.71 -8.43
N ASP A 149 31.10 -5.40 -9.43
CA ASP A 149 32.31 -6.25 -9.27
C ASP A 149 33.65 -5.51 -9.54
N GLU A 150 33.65 -4.17 -9.65
CA GLU A 150 34.88 -3.37 -9.80
C GLU A 150 34.93 -2.21 -8.81
N ASP A 151 35.10 -2.50 -7.50
CA ASP A 151 35.83 -1.58 -6.62
C ASP A 151 36.62 -2.34 -5.53
N LEU A 152 37.86 -2.64 -5.94
CA LEU A 152 39.11 -2.61 -5.18
C LEU A 152 39.36 -3.56 -3.99
N THR A 153 40.30 -4.48 -4.27
CA THR A 153 41.51 -4.81 -3.49
C THR A 153 42.00 -3.77 -2.49
#